data_AF-A0A0R3TZK8-F1
#
_entry.id   AF-A0A0R3TZK8-F1
#
_cell.length_a   1.000
_cell.length_b   1.000
_cell.length_c   1.000
_cell.angle_alpha   90.00
_cell.angle_beta   90.00
_cell.angle_gamma   90.00
#
_symmetry.space_group_name_H-M   'P 1'
#
loop_
_entity.id
_entity.type
_entity.pdbx_description
1 polymer ?
#
loop_
_entity_poly.entity_id
_entity_poly.type
_entity_poly.pdbx_seq_one_letter_code
_entity_poly.pdbx_strand_id
1 'polypeptide(L)'
;MESNGQNLNSDVVYCPRCPSIIYRPHTAFSTNGEFSLPIIARKSELLQNGDSFPRQMETEFWTVKNMTDFENVGFCLAVDNIKYLICADCEIGPLGYHDTKSVTEGKPLFHICASRVRTSLIPKEKDGEKPVTESEANPVNVSAS
;
A
#
# COMPACT_ATOMS: atom_id res chain seq x y z
N MET A 1 -24.79 11.10 12.15
CA MET A 1 -23.87 10.10 11.59
C MET A 1 -23.02 9.62 12.75
N GLU A 2 -23.24 8.38 13.19
CA GLU A 2 -22.62 7.84 14.41
C GLU A 2 -21.11 7.67 14.18
N SER A 3 -20.34 8.64 14.66
CA SER A 3 -18.89 8.48 14.81
C SER A 3 -18.66 7.62 16.05
N ASN A 4 -18.47 6.32 15.87
CA ASN A 4 -18.12 5.36 16.94
C ASN A 4 -16.71 5.60 17.55
N GLY A 5 -16.21 6.85 17.58
CA GLY A 5 -14.87 7.21 18.04
C GLY A 5 -13.74 6.68 17.14
N GLN A 6 -14.06 6.14 15.96
CA GLN A 6 -13.07 5.57 15.05
C GLN A 6 -12.29 6.68 14.33
N ASN A 7 -10.96 6.55 14.29
CA ASN A 7 -10.10 7.44 13.51
C ASN A 7 -10.23 7.08 12.02
N LEU A 8 -10.88 7.95 11.24
CA LEU A 8 -11.08 7.74 9.80
C LEU A 8 -9.97 8.39 8.98
N ASN A 9 -9.66 7.82 7.82
CA ASN A 9 -8.74 8.43 6.87
C ASN A 9 -9.22 9.82 6.45
N SER A 10 -8.35 10.83 6.51
CA SER A 10 -8.72 12.20 6.11
C SER A 10 -8.49 12.48 4.62
N ASP A 11 -7.58 11.74 4.00
CA ASP A 11 -7.20 11.90 2.59
C ASP A 11 -7.77 10.80 1.71
N VAL A 12 -7.77 11.04 0.39
CA VAL A 12 -7.97 9.98 -0.61
C VAL A 12 -6.80 9.01 -0.52
N VAL A 13 -7.08 7.71 -0.50
CA VAL A 13 -6.07 6.66 -0.50
C VAL A 13 -5.96 6.08 -1.90
N TYR A 14 -4.74 6.05 -2.43
CA TYR A 14 -4.43 5.62 -3.78
C TYR A 14 -3.58 4.35 -3.81
N CYS A 15 -3.67 3.63 -4.92
CA CYS A 15 -2.74 2.57 -5.28
C CYS A 15 -1.28 3.08 -5.22
N PRO A 16 -0.31 2.25 -4.77
CA PRO A 16 1.09 2.64 -4.70
C PRO A 16 1.73 2.83 -6.09
N ARG A 17 1.13 2.28 -7.16
CA ARG A 17 1.73 2.24 -8.49
C ARG A 17 1.04 3.11 -9.54
N CYS A 18 -0.28 3.19 -9.52
CA CYS A 18 -1.07 3.93 -10.51
C CYS A 18 -2.01 4.93 -9.82
N PRO A 19 -2.73 5.77 -10.58
CA PRO A 19 -3.66 6.76 -10.02
C PRO A 19 -4.95 6.19 -9.41
N SER A 20 -5.12 4.85 -9.40
CA SER A 20 -6.33 4.19 -8.91
C SER A 20 -6.66 4.58 -7.48
N ILE A 21 -7.93 4.89 -7.21
CA ILE A 21 -8.42 5.21 -5.87
C ILE A 21 -8.83 3.92 -5.17
N ILE A 22 -8.34 3.75 -3.93
CA ILE A 22 -8.69 2.65 -3.03
C ILE A 22 -9.80 3.10 -2.08
N TYR A 23 -9.63 4.25 -1.42
CA TYR A 23 -10.63 4.84 -0.53
C TYR A 23 -10.81 6.34 -0.79
N ARG A 24 -12.04 6.80 -0.60
CA ARG A 24 -12.35 8.22 -0.42
C ARG A 24 -12.08 8.67 1.03
N PRO A 25 -12.00 9.97 1.30
CA PRO A 25 -11.94 10.48 2.66
C PRO A 25 -13.11 9.99 3.51
N HIS A 26 -12.83 9.75 4.79
CA HIS A 26 -13.80 9.36 5.82
C HIS A 26 -14.52 8.03 5.54
N THR A 27 -13.81 7.08 4.92
CA THR A 27 -14.39 5.78 4.52
C THR A 27 -13.82 4.62 5.32
N ALA A 28 -12.51 4.59 5.54
CA ALA A 28 -11.82 3.52 6.25
C ALA A 28 -11.34 4.01 7.62
N PHE A 29 -11.45 3.15 8.63
CA PHE A 29 -10.95 3.43 9.97
C PHE A 29 -9.58 2.79 10.22
N SER A 30 -8.74 3.48 10.99
CA SER A 30 -7.43 2.97 11.39
C SER A 30 -7.57 1.80 12.36
N THR A 31 -6.78 0.75 12.13
CA THR A 31 -6.67 -0.42 13.00
C THR A 31 -5.22 -0.87 13.09
N ASN A 32 -4.83 -1.41 14.25
CA ASN A 32 -3.53 -2.02 14.46
C ASN A 32 -3.69 -3.54 14.66
N GLY A 33 -2.71 -4.30 14.19
CA GLY A 33 -2.66 -5.75 14.36
C GLY A 33 -1.56 -6.35 13.49
N GLU A 34 -0.99 -7.48 13.89
CA GLU A 34 0.08 -8.12 13.10
C GLU A 34 -0.49 -9.01 12.01
N PHE A 35 -0.08 -8.78 10.75
CA PHE A 35 -0.39 -9.68 9.65
C PHE A 35 0.78 -9.80 8.67
N SER A 36 1.12 -11.04 8.30
CA SER A 36 2.20 -11.31 7.33
C SER A 36 1.65 -11.31 5.90
N LEU A 37 1.92 -10.24 5.16
CA LEU A 37 1.52 -10.09 3.76
C LEU A 37 2.67 -10.52 2.82
N PRO A 38 2.39 -11.27 1.73
CA PRO A 38 3.33 -11.41 0.61
C PRO A 38 3.88 -10.05 0.17
N ILE A 39 5.14 -9.95 -0.23
CA ILE A 39 5.71 -8.70 -0.74
C ILE A 39 4.90 -8.24 -1.97
N ILE A 40 4.83 -6.93 -2.21
CA ILE A 40 4.11 -6.38 -3.37
C ILE A 40 4.72 -6.92 -4.68
N ALA A 41 3.88 -7.50 -5.52
CA ALA A 41 4.18 -7.99 -6.85
C ALA A 41 2.94 -7.88 -7.76
N ARG A 42 3.09 -8.25 -9.04
CA ARG A 42 1.92 -8.41 -9.91
C ARG A 42 1.16 -9.68 -9.55
N LYS A 43 -0.15 -9.68 -9.76
CA LYS A 43 -1.04 -10.85 -9.59
C LYS A 43 -0.48 -12.14 -10.20
N SER A 44 0.08 -12.08 -11.41
CA SER A 44 0.67 -13.25 -12.08
C SER A 44 1.85 -13.87 -11.30
N GLU A 45 2.69 -13.04 -10.69
CA GLU A 45 3.87 -13.47 -9.93
C GLU A 45 3.47 -14.09 -8.59
N LEU A 46 2.45 -13.53 -7.93
CA LEU A 46 1.87 -14.10 -6.71
C LEU A 46 1.30 -15.50 -6.95
N LEU A 47 0.59 -15.69 -8.07
CA LEU A 47 -0.03 -16.97 -8.42
C LEU A 47 0.99 -18.06 -8.77
N GLN A 48 2.14 -17.68 -9.35
CA GLN A 48 3.17 -18.64 -9.73
C GLN A 48 3.91 -19.24 -8.52
N ASN A 49 4.08 -18.46 -7.46
CA ASN A 49 4.93 -18.81 -6.32
C ASN A 49 4.14 -19.20 -5.06
N GLY A 50 2.84 -18.86 -5.00
CA GLY A 50 1.93 -19.26 -3.93
C GLY A 50 2.53 -19.01 -2.53
N ASP A 51 2.60 -20.06 -1.72
CA ASP A 51 3.07 -19.96 -0.34
C ASP A 51 4.56 -19.72 -0.15
N SER A 52 5.37 -19.99 -1.17
CA SER A 52 6.81 -19.74 -1.14
C SER A 52 7.18 -18.27 -1.37
N PHE A 53 6.19 -17.43 -1.71
CA PHE A 53 6.44 -16.02 -1.97
C PHE A 53 6.94 -15.31 -0.71
N PRO A 54 8.00 -14.49 -0.79
CA PRO A 54 8.50 -13.72 0.34
C PRO A 54 7.39 -12.89 0.99
N ARG A 55 7.41 -12.78 2.33
CA ARG A 55 6.38 -12.07 3.10
C ARG A 55 7.01 -11.07 4.05
N GLN A 56 6.25 -10.05 4.42
CA GLN A 56 6.62 -8.99 5.35
C GLN A 56 5.51 -8.84 6.40
N MET A 57 5.92 -8.70 7.67
CA MET A 57 4.99 -8.39 8.75
C MET A 57 4.57 -6.92 8.68
N GLU A 58 3.27 -6.68 8.72
CA GLU A 58 2.68 -5.35 8.73
C GLU A 58 1.82 -5.17 9.98
N THR A 59 1.76 -3.94 10.50
CA THR A 59 1.12 -3.65 11.79
C THR A 59 -0.01 -2.62 11.74
N GLU A 60 -0.07 -1.82 10.67
CA GLU A 60 -0.96 -0.67 10.53
C GLU A 60 -1.85 -0.79 9.30
N PHE A 61 -3.16 -0.62 9.48
CA PHE A 61 -4.16 -0.87 8.45
C PHE A 61 -5.28 0.16 8.42
N TRP A 62 -5.81 0.37 7.22
CA TRP A 62 -7.09 1.00 6.94
C TRP A 62 -8.16 -0.07 6.71
N THR A 63 -9.20 -0.03 7.52
CA THR A 63 -10.21 -1.10 7.58
C THR A 63 -11.60 -0.61 7.20
N VAL A 64 -12.33 -1.44 6.44
CA VAL A 64 -13.75 -1.24 6.13
C VAL A 64 -14.57 -2.48 6.46
N LYS A 65 -15.87 -2.29 6.67
CA LYS A 65 -16.83 -3.38 6.97
C LYS A 65 -17.55 -3.89 5.72
N ASN A 66 -17.56 -3.11 4.64
CA ASN A 66 -18.26 -3.48 3.41
C ASN A 66 -17.33 -3.36 2.21
N MET A 67 -17.46 -4.27 1.26
CA MET A 67 -16.71 -4.23 0.01
C MET A 67 -17.09 -3.03 -0.87
N THR A 68 -18.30 -2.47 -0.68
CA THR A 68 -18.78 -1.27 -1.38
C THR A 68 -18.10 0.01 -0.93
N ASP A 69 -17.33 -0.04 0.16
CA ASP A 69 -16.57 1.11 0.68
C ASP A 69 -15.26 1.30 -0.12
N PHE A 70 -14.87 0.34 -0.95
CA PHE A 70 -13.76 0.48 -1.91
C PHE A 70 -14.21 1.15 -3.19
N GLU A 71 -13.31 1.94 -3.79
CA GLU A 71 -13.53 2.47 -5.15
C GLU A 71 -13.03 1.47 -6.21
N ASN A 72 -11.74 1.10 -6.20
CA ASN A 72 -11.13 0.24 -7.24
C ASN A 72 -10.19 -0.84 -6.67
N VAL A 73 -10.77 -1.84 -6.00
CA VAL A 73 -10.03 -2.97 -5.44
C VAL A 73 -10.51 -4.28 -6.03
N GLY A 74 -9.55 -5.13 -6.40
CA GLY A 74 -9.77 -6.52 -6.80
C GLY A 74 -9.30 -7.49 -5.74
N PHE A 75 -9.59 -8.77 -5.94
CA PHE A 75 -9.08 -9.86 -5.11
C PHE A 75 -8.14 -10.75 -5.94
N CYS A 76 -7.08 -11.25 -5.31
CA CYS A 76 -6.29 -12.36 -5.84
C CYS A 76 -6.17 -13.47 -4.81
N LEU A 77 -5.64 -14.61 -5.27
CA LEU A 77 -5.10 -15.73 -4.48
C LEU A 77 -5.84 -16.00 -3.16
N ALA A 78 -6.67 -17.04 -3.13
CA ALA A 78 -7.13 -17.60 -1.87
C ALA A 78 -6.10 -18.64 -1.40
N VAL A 79 -5.29 -18.29 -0.40
CA VAL A 79 -4.61 -19.31 0.41
C VAL A 79 -5.46 -19.50 1.65
N ASP A 80 -5.97 -20.71 1.84
CA ASP A 80 -6.88 -21.06 2.92
C ASP A 80 -8.12 -20.15 2.99
N ASN A 81 -8.16 -19.27 4.01
CA ASN A 81 -9.27 -18.36 4.30
C ASN A 81 -8.90 -16.90 4.01
N ILE A 82 -7.69 -16.64 3.54
CA ILE A 82 -7.22 -15.29 3.27
C ILE A 82 -7.43 -14.98 1.79
N LYS A 83 -8.21 -13.93 1.52
CA LYS A 83 -8.27 -13.28 0.21
C LYS A 83 -7.38 -12.06 0.24
N TYR A 84 -6.43 -12.00 -0.68
CA TYR A 84 -5.56 -10.85 -0.83
C TYR A 84 -6.21 -9.77 -1.70
N LEU A 85 -6.10 -8.51 -1.29
CA LEU A 85 -6.64 -7.36 -2.02
C LEU A 85 -5.55 -6.76 -2.92
N ILE A 86 -5.88 -6.49 -4.17
CA ILE A 86 -4.98 -5.92 -5.19
C ILE A 86 -5.62 -4.67 -5.79
N CYS A 87 -4.81 -3.82 -6.43
CA CYS A 87 -5.35 -2.75 -7.26
C CYS A 87 -6.14 -3.34 -8.44
N ALA A 88 -7.37 -2.88 -8.67
CA ALA A 88 -8.18 -3.36 -9.79
C ALA A 88 -7.63 -2.92 -11.16
N ASP A 89 -6.96 -1.77 -11.24
CA ASP A 89 -6.53 -1.19 -12.51
C ASP A 89 -5.19 -1.72 -13.01
N CYS A 90 -4.21 -1.90 -12.10
CA CYS A 90 -2.86 -2.32 -12.48
C CYS A 90 -2.43 -3.67 -11.91
N GLU A 91 -3.34 -4.37 -11.22
CA GLU A 91 -3.16 -5.71 -10.66
C GLU A 91 -1.92 -5.89 -9.75
N ILE A 92 -1.44 -4.80 -9.14
CA ILE A 92 -0.36 -4.84 -8.16
C ILE A 92 -0.94 -5.14 -6.77
N GLY A 93 -0.24 -5.96 -6.00
CA GLY A 93 -0.58 -6.23 -4.60
C GLY A 93 0.28 -7.35 -4.00
N PRO A 94 -0.09 -7.89 -2.83
CA PRO A 94 -1.24 -7.50 -2.04
C PRO A 94 -1.09 -6.11 -1.44
N LEU A 95 -2.12 -5.29 -1.58
CA LEU A 95 -2.30 -4.06 -0.82
C LEU A 95 -2.83 -4.34 0.59
N GLY A 96 -3.47 -5.50 0.76
CA GLY A 96 -4.17 -5.86 1.99
C GLY A 96 -4.71 -7.28 1.99
N TYR A 97 -5.50 -7.61 3.00
CA TYR A 97 -6.12 -8.92 3.17
C TYR A 97 -7.55 -8.84 3.71
N HIS A 98 -8.29 -9.92 3.48
CA HIS A 98 -9.58 -10.22 4.10
C HIS A 98 -9.58 -11.68 4.53
N ASP A 99 -9.79 -11.93 5.82
CA ASP A 99 -10.02 -13.28 6.33
C ASP A 99 -11.52 -13.60 6.25
N THR A 100 -11.87 -14.60 5.45
CA THR A 100 -13.25 -15.01 5.20
C THR A 100 -13.91 -15.70 6.40
N LYS A 101 -13.13 -16.14 7.39
CA LYS A 101 -13.64 -16.75 8.63
C LYS A 101 -13.73 -15.75 9.77
N SER A 102 -12.93 -14.68 9.74
CA SER A 102 -12.97 -13.66 10.77
C SER A 102 -14.11 -12.68 10.52
N VAL A 103 -15.07 -12.65 11.45
CA VAL A 103 -16.16 -11.67 11.47
C VAL A 103 -16.19 -10.97 12.81
N THR A 104 -16.41 -9.66 12.79
CA THR A 104 -16.59 -8.84 14.00
C THR A 104 -18.00 -8.27 13.98
N GLU A 105 -18.77 -8.49 15.04
CA GLU A 105 -20.19 -8.10 15.11
C GLU A 105 -21.03 -8.65 13.93
N GLY A 106 -20.68 -9.85 13.44
CA GLY A 106 -21.35 -10.48 12.29
C GLY A 106 -21.01 -9.85 10.93
N LYS A 107 -20.03 -8.94 10.86
CA LYS A 107 -19.59 -8.32 9.61
C LYS A 107 -18.16 -8.72 9.26
N PRO A 108 -17.86 -8.94 7.96
CA PRO A 108 -16.48 -9.14 7.52
C PRO A 108 -15.67 -7.85 7.72
N LEU A 109 -14.36 -7.99 7.85
CA LEU A 109 -13.42 -6.87 7.82
C LEU A 109 -12.48 -7.02 6.62
N PHE A 110 -12.19 -5.90 5.98
CA PHE A 110 -11.23 -5.82 4.89
C PHE A 110 -10.16 -4.82 5.27
N HIS A 111 -8.90 -5.22 5.20
CA HIS A 111 -7.77 -4.46 5.70
C HIS A 111 -6.84 -4.09 4.55
N ILE A 112 -6.51 -2.81 4.38
CA ILE A 112 -5.47 -2.32 3.47
C ILE A 112 -4.30 -1.84 4.32
N CYS A 113 -3.11 -2.34 4.06
CA CYS A 113 -1.93 -1.96 4.81
C CYS A 113 -1.54 -0.50 4.50
N ALA A 114 -1.37 0.31 5.55
CA ALA A 114 -1.09 1.74 5.41
C ALA A 114 0.23 2.02 4.67
N SER A 115 1.25 1.18 4.86
CA SER A 115 2.56 1.30 4.19
C SER A 115 2.53 0.98 2.69
N ARG A 116 1.44 0.36 2.20
CA ARG A 116 1.30 -0.15 0.83
C ARG A 116 0.42 0.70 -0.07
N VAL A 117 0.06 1.89 0.38
CA VAL A 117 -0.79 2.85 -0.35
C VAL A 117 -0.21 4.27 -0.23
N ARG A 118 -0.75 5.20 -1.02
CA ARG A 118 -0.35 6.62 -1.00
C ARG A 118 -1.54 7.50 -0.64
N THR A 119 -1.29 8.65 -0.03
CA THR A 119 -2.31 9.69 0.20
C THR A 119 -2.16 10.90 -0.73
N SER A 120 -1.15 10.87 -1.61
CA SER A 120 -0.91 11.89 -2.64
C SER A 120 -0.46 11.24 -3.95
N LEU A 121 -0.89 11.81 -5.07
CA LEU A 121 -0.41 11.44 -6.41
C LEU A 121 0.96 12.05 -6.73
N ILE A 122 1.30 13.16 -6.09
CA ILE A 122 2.58 13.83 -6.24
C ILE A 122 3.57 13.15 -5.29
N PRO A 123 4.71 12.64 -5.79
CA PRO A 123 5.78 12.16 -4.92
C PRO A 123 6.17 13.27 -3.94
N LYS A 124 6.19 13.00 -2.64
CA LYS A 124 6.77 13.96 -1.70
C LYS A 124 8.24 14.09 -2.06
N GLU A 125 8.68 15.30 -2.42
CA GLU A 125 10.11 15.60 -2.56
C GLU A 125 10.78 15.16 -1.26
N LYS A 126 11.82 14.32 -1.37
CA LYS A 126 12.62 13.96 -0.19
C LYS A 126 13.33 15.23 0.25
N ASP A 127 12.85 15.85 1.31
CA ASP A 127 13.58 16.91 2.00
C ASP A 127 14.96 16.35 2.41
N GLY A 128 16.03 16.76 1.71
CA GLY A 128 17.39 16.62 2.26
C GLY A 128 18.52 16.07 1.38
N GLU A 129 18.44 16.05 0.04
CA GLU A 129 19.67 15.88 -0.77
C GLU A 129 20.16 17.27 -1.24
N LYS A 130 21.13 17.85 -0.51
CA LYS A 130 21.79 19.08 -0.98
C LYS A 130 22.46 18.80 -2.33
N PRO A 131 22.35 19.70 -3.33
CA PRO A 131 23.10 19.57 -4.56
C PRO A 131 24.59 19.60 -4.24
N VAL A 132 25.32 18.55 -4.63
CA VAL A 132 26.78 18.57 -4.61
C VAL A 132 27.19 19.60 -5.65
N THR A 133 27.73 20.72 -5.19
CA THR A 133 28.30 21.74 -6.08
C THR A 133 29.66 21.24 -6.51
N GLU A 134 29.80 20.91 -7.80
CA GLU A 134 31.11 20.70 -8.41
C GLU A 134 31.83 22.05 -8.45
N SER A 135 32.80 22.24 -7.55
CA SER A 135 33.80 23.28 -7.64
C SER A 135 35.17 22.63 -7.65
N GLU A 136 35.80 22.60 -8.83
CA GLU A 136 37.11 23.21 -9.11
C GLU A 136 37.76 22.52 -10.32
N ALA A 137 37.72 23.22 -11.45
CA ALA A 137 38.56 22.93 -12.59
C ALA A 137 40.01 23.27 -12.22
N ASN A 138 40.87 22.26 -12.11
CA ASN A 138 42.32 22.46 -12.03
C ASN A 138 42.88 22.78 -13.43
N PRO A 139 43.64 23.88 -13.62
CA PRO A 139 44.32 24.14 -14.87
C PRO A 139 45.56 23.24 -15.01
N VAL A 140 45.66 22.60 -16.17
CA VAL A 140 46.81 21.79 -16.61
C VAL A 140 48.00 22.72 -16.83
N ASN A 141 49.05 22.61 -16.01
CA ASN A 141 50.31 23.32 -16.24
C ASN A 141 51.17 22.52 -17.22
N VAL A 142 51.34 23.05 -18.43
CA VAL A 142 52.29 22.57 -19.43
C VAL A 142 53.64 23.25 -19.21
N SER A 143 54.63 22.52 -18.70
CA SER A 143 56.02 22.95 -18.79
C SER A 143 56.64 22.34 -20.04
N ALA A 144 56.85 23.20 -21.04
CA ALA A 144 57.77 22.96 -22.15
C ALA A 144 59.00 23.85 -21.93
N SER A 145 60.16 23.23 -21.71
CA SER A 145 61.52 23.64 -22.11
C SER A 145 62.55 22.72 -21.46
#